data_AF-A0A3N5IUU8-F1
#
_entry.id   AF-A0A3N5IUU8-F1
#
_cell.length_a   1.000
_cell.length_b   1.000
_cell.length_c   1.000
_cell.angle_alpha   90.00
_cell.angle_beta   90.00
_cell.angle_gamma   90.00
#
_symmetry.space_group_name_H-M   'P 1'
#
loop_
_entity.id
_entity.type
_entity.pdbx_description
1 polymer ?
#
loop_
_entity_poly.entity_id
_entity_poly.type
_entity_poly.pdbx_seq_one_letter_code
_entity_poly.pdbx_strand_id
1 'polypeptide(L)'
;MFETRTLLAALFALALACGAGVADAQYKNVVAEDADRAPAPRYDHLRYFGFYASAMGHWNFTAELAPFTNLTWIHVGSGDDPEAAMEAMLQRLREAREAGVEATLSIEPFLFRNLRGDLRPDGEIEDFLVELRARIEFEGLLDTVALIYPKDEPFRQFIRYRDPSFYEQYVTGEVYAEIHQTLVHANGLIKLAFPDKPIGVILSGYDIFHRFFSIPENYDWVGFDCYADLFKACDDRSFVDFYQRLLDYMQPHQRLIAVPETWVQNDFLGRADWPDILLRRLRHHYEIALSEPRFVAFVPFIWSFEADGEVPGVGLDRFPELFDDGADDSGSRLVAAVLDIGAQIKQGEAEFPNLAWEHTENSPHRPAERYRGEIMRIKPDGLVSAWAFSDSLPHKNLRVQIRVRNARGKLLHASAPERTFIRDELLGEPAYIGRRAPGLHGYRYRLPKPLLARYRGRTLGVELVVFADGAAMEVAHSVGRTFVAGAEKSIVAQ
;
A
#
# COMPACT_ATOMS: atom_id res chain seq x y z
N MET A 1 68.96 -51.45 -21.76
CA MET A 1 68.53 -51.99 -23.08
C MET A 1 67.01 -52.03 -23.09
N PHE A 2 66.38 -51.62 -24.21
CA PHE A 2 65.00 -51.86 -24.72
C PHE A 2 63.99 -52.61 -23.81
N GLU A 3 62.69 -52.30 -23.75
CA GLU A 3 61.83 -51.23 -24.32
C GLU A 3 60.63 -51.05 -23.35
N THR A 4 59.81 -49.99 -23.25
CA THR A 4 59.46 -48.80 -24.05
C THR A 4 58.60 -48.97 -25.32
N ARG A 5 57.86 -50.09 -25.49
CA ARG A 5 56.85 -50.21 -26.58
C ARG A 5 55.45 -50.77 -26.28
N THR A 6 55.14 -51.25 -25.08
CA THR A 6 53.84 -51.93 -24.83
C THR A 6 52.74 -51.07 -24.19
N LEU A 7 53.03 -49.87 -23.68
CA LEU A 7 52.03 -49.02 -23.00
C LEU A 7 51.29 -48.01 -23.91
N LEU A 8 51.88 -47.59 -25.03
CA LEU A 8 51.27 -46.56 -25.89
C LEU A 8 50.06 -47.07 -26.70
N ALA A 9 49.98 -48.37 -26.99
CA ALA A 9 48.89 -48.95 -27.78
C ALA A 9 47.54 -48.97 -27.02
N ALA A 10 47.57 -49.14 -25.70
CA ALA A 10 46.36 -49.17 -24.87
C ALA A 10 45.75 -47.76 -24.66
N LEU A 11 46.57 -46.72 -24.64
CA LEU A 11 46.13 -45.34 -24.39
C LEU A 11 45.51 -44.64 -25.61
N PHE A 12 45.79 -45.09 -26.83
CA PHE A 12 45.21 -44.49 -28.05
C PHE A 12 43.86 -45.11 -28.46
N ALA A 13 43.56 -46.36 -28.04
CA ALA A 13 42.31 -47.04 -28.37
C ALA A 13 41.10 -46.54 -27.56
N LEU A 14 41.31 -46.02 -26.35
CA LEU A 14 40.23 -45.48 -25.51
C LEU A 14 39.82 -44.04 -25.87
N ALA A 15 40.60 -43.34 -26.69
CA ALA A 15 40.45 -41.91 -26.95
C ALA A 15 39.57 -41.54 -28.16
N LEU A 16 39.10 -42.52 -28.94
CA LEU A 16 38.44 -42.28 -30.24
C LEU A 16 37.10 -43.01 -30.46
N ALA A 17 36.57 -43.72 -29.45
CA ALA A 17 35.37 -44.56 -29.61
C ALA A 17 34.29 -44.42 -28.52
N CYS A 18 34.18 -43.25 -27.86
CA CYS A 18 32.98 -42.85 -27.10
C CYS A 18 32.56 -41.40 -27.40
N GLY A 19 32.58 -41.01 -28.68
CA GLY A 19 32.01 -39.76 -29.14
C GLY A 19 30.51 -39.87 -29.39
N ALA A 20 29.68 -39.74 -28.35
CA ALA A 20 28.27 -39.30 -28.44
C ALA A 20 27.64 -39.18 -27.03
N GLY A 21 27.12 -38.00 -26.67
CA GLY A 21 26.08 -37.90 -25.63
C GLY A 21 26.45 -37.58 -24.17
N VAL A 22 27.43 -36.70 -23.88
CA VAL A 22 27.60 -36.14 -22.50
C VAL A 22 27.79 -34.61 -22.46
N ALA A 23 27.68 -33.90 -23.58
CA ALA A 23 27.96 -32.45 -23.65
C ALA A 23 26.79 -31.52 -23.27
N ASP A 24 25.58 -32.05 -23.00
CA ASP A 24 24.37 -31.26 -22.72
C ASP A 24 23.95 -31.26 -21.22
N ALA A 25 24.75 -31.90 -20.34
CA ALA A 25 24.37 -32.15 -18.94
C ALA A 25 25.05 -31.25 -17.88
N GLN A 26 26.13 -30.53 -18.21
CA GLN A 26 27.00 -29.85 -17.22
C GLN A 26 26.77 -28.34 -17.02
N TYR A 27 25.74 -27.74 -17.63
CA TYR A 27 25.41 -26.32 -17.45
C TYR A 27 24.31 -26.02 -16.42
N LYS A 28 23.88 -27.00 -15.60
CA LYS A 28 22.78 -26.81 -14.65
C LYS A 28 23.13 -25.98 -13.40
N ASN A 29 24.41 -25.90 -13.01
CA ASN A 29 24.84 -25.21 -11.79
C ASN A 29 25.93 -24.17 -12.10
N VAL A 30 25.59 -23.08 -12.79
CA VAL A 30 26.36 -21.85 -12.71
C VAL A 30 25.63 -20.91 -11.76
N VAL A 31 26.15 -20.81 -10.53
CA VAL A 31 25.67 -19.86 -9.53
C VAL A 31 25.78 -18.46 -10.14
N ALA A 32 24.64 -17.79 -10.33
CA ALA A 32 24.63 -16.38 -10.65
C ALA A 32 25.18 -15.63 -9.42
N GLU A 33 26.33 -14.98 -9.58
CA GLU A 33 27.05 -14.26 -8.52
C GLU A 33 26.10 -13.27 -7.81
N ASP A 34 26.02 -13.37 -6.49
CA ASP A 34 25.10 -12.63 -5.60
C ASP A 34 25.32 -11.10 -5.54
N ALA A 35 26.11 -10.51 -6.45
CA ALA A 35 26.60 -9.13 -6.37
C ALA A 35 25.54 -8.03 -6.61
N ASP A 36 24.35 -8.37 -7.08
CA ASP A 36 23.18 -7.45 -7.17
C ASP A 36 22.01 -7.93 -6.26
N ARG A 37 22.21 -8.96 -5.42
CA ARG A 37 21.17 -9.61 -4.60
C ARG A 37 21.13 -9.10 -3.15
N ALA A 38 20.91 -7.80 -2.97
CA ALA A 38 20.40 -7.31 -1.69
C ALA A 38 18.85 -7.31 -1.73
N PRO A 39 18.16 -8.28 -1.12
CA PRO A 39 16.75 -8.11 -0.78
C PRO A 39 16.70 -7.05 0.32
N ALA A 40 16.52 -5.79 -0.06
CA ALA A 40 16.28 -4.76 0.93
C ALA A 40 14.92 -5.05 1.61
N PRO A 41 14.82 -4.94 2.94
CA PRO A 41 13.54 -4.75 3.60
C PRO A 41 12.95 -3.45 3.02
N ARG A 42 11.79 -3.51 2.38
CA ARG A 42 11.26 -2.44 1.50
C ARG A 42 9.87 -1.96 1.89
N TYR A 43 9.53 -2.11 3.17
CA TYR A 43 8.21 -1.81 3.72
C TYR A 43 8.27 -0.81 4.88
N ASP A 44 9.44 -0.22 5.12
CA ASP A 44 9.73 0.80 6.15
C ASP A 44 9.08 2.17 5.88
N HIS A 45 8.41 2.32 4.73
CA HIS A 45 7.54 3.46 4.45
C HIS A 45 6.28 3.45 5.33
N LEU A 46 5.73 2.27 5.63
CA LEU A 46 4.54 2.13 6.46
C LEU A 46 4.96 2.17 7.94
N ARG A 47 4.91 3.36 8.54
CA ARG A 47 5.47 3.63 9.87
C ARG A 47 4.45 3.53 10.98
N TYR A 48 3.23 3.97 10.72
CA TYR A 48 2.18 4.05 11.72
C TYR A 48 1.13 2.97 11.49
N PHE A 49 0.84 2.23 12.55
CA PHE A 49 -0.42 1.53 12.68
C PHE A 49 -1.19 2.20 13.81
N GLY A 50 -2.50 2.37 13.61
CA GLY A 50 -3.39 2.97 14.58
C GLY A 50 -4.82 2.50 14.40
N PHE A 51 -5.69 2.92 15.30
CA PHE A 51 -7.11 2.67 15.20
C PHE A 51 -7.85 4.00 15.14
N TYR A 52 -8.69 4.19 14.13
CA TYR A 52 -9.50 5.39 14.04
C TYR A 52 -10.43 5.46 15.26
N ALA A 53 -10.57 6.64 15.86
CA ALA A 53 -11.37 6.87 17.06
C ALA A 53 -10.98 6.00 18.28
N SER A 54 -9.71 5.62 18.46
CA SER A 54 -9.26 4.89 19.66
C SER A 54 -9.36 5.69 20.97
N ALA A 55 -9.38 7.03 20.89
CA ALA A 55 -9.58 7.93 22.02
C ALA A 55 -10.61 9.03 21.66
N MET A 56 -11.84 8.60 21.37
CA MET A 56 -12.95 9.48 20.94
C MET A 56 -13.97 9.77 22.05
N GLY A 57 -14.23 11.05 22.30
CA GLY A 57 -15.22 11.50 23.28
C GLY A 57 -14.91 11.00 24.68
N HIS A 58 -15.79 10.15 25.23
CA HIS A 58 -15.61 9.53 26.54
C HIS A 58 -14.76 8.26 26.50
N TRP A 59 -14.52 7.68 25.32
CA TRP A 59 -13.73 6.46 25.14
C TRP A 59 -12.22 6.76 25.16
N ASN A 60 -11.44 5.80 25.64
CA ASN A 60 -9.99 5.79 25.51
C ASN A 60 -9.40 4.40 25.70
N PHE A 61 -8.95 3.82 24.60
CA PHE A 61 -8.34 2.51 24.54
C PHE A 61 -6.83 2.60 24.27
N THR A 62 -6.24 3.80 24.41
CA THR A 62 -4.82 4.06 24.13
C THR A 62 -3.89 3.10 24.86
N ALA A 63 -4.06 2.92 26.17
CA ALA A 63 -3.20 2.04 26.98
C ALA A 63 -3.44 0.54 26.71
N GLU A 64 -4.68 0.16 26.36
CA GLU A 64 -5.05 -1.23 26.07
C GLU A 64 -4.51 -1.70 24.71
N LEU A 65 -4.63 -0.83 23.70
CA LEU A 65 -4.18 -1.10 22.33
C LEU A 65 -2.68 -0.86 22.15
N ALA A 66 -2.04 -0.15 23.10
CA ALA A 66 -0.61 0.20 23.10
C ALA A 66 0.34 -0.96 22.75
N PRO A 67 0.14 -2.24 23.14
CA PRO A 67 1.02 -3.32 22.73
C PRO A 67 1.09 -3.50 21.20
N PHE A 68 -0.04 -3.30 20.50
CA PHE A 68 -0.23 -3.59 19.08
C PHE A 68 -0.16 -2.35 18.18
N THR A 69 -0.32 -1.15 18.76
CA THR A 69 -0.29 0.13 18.04
C THR A 69 0.96 0.97 18.36
N ASN A 70 1.31 1.89 17.46
CA ASN A 70 2.19 3.02 17.74
C ASN A 70 1.52 4.39 17.48
N LEU A 71 0.25 4.40 17.06
CA LEU A 71 -0.56 5.61 16.86
C LEU A 71 -1.91 5.47 17.59
N THR A 72 -2.30 6.48 18.36
CA THR A 72 -3.67 6.64 18.90
C THR A 72 -4.37 7.84 18.24
N TRP A 73 -5.68 7.77 18.04
CA TRP A 73 -6.48 8.82 17.42
C TRP A 73 -7.31 9.55 18.47
N ILE A 74 -6.85 10.75 18.85
CA ILE A 74 -7.50 11.59 19.86
C ILE A 74 -8.54 12.47 19.17
N HIS A 75 -9.79 12.37 19.62
CA HIS A 75 -10.89 13.24 19.20
C HIS A 75 -11.75 13.57 20.43
N VAL A 76 -11.67 14.79 20.95
CA VAL A 76 -12.26 15.15 22.26
C VAL A 76 -12.96 16.50 22.23
N GLY A 77 -13.96 16.66 23.09
CA GLY A 77 -14.78 17.87 23.21
C GLY A 77 -15.80 18.06 22.09
N SER A 78 -16.46 19.22 22.09
CA SER A 78 -17.30 19.71 20.99
C SER A 78 -16.86 21.12 20.60
N GLY A 79 -17.32 21.60 19.44
CA GLY A 79 -17.15 23.00 19.05
C GLY A 79 -17.86 24.02 19.96
N ASP A 80 -18.64 23.57 20.94
CA ASP A 80 -19.34 24.47 21.88
C ASP A 80 -18.47 24.83 23.10
N ASP A 81 -17.46 24.00 23.43
CA ASP A 81 -16.55 24.19 24.57
C ASP A 81 -15.10 23.81 24.18
N PRO A 82 -14.37 24.71 23.48
CA PRO A 82 -12.99 24.47 23.08
C PRO A 82 -12.02 24.44 24.27
N GLU A 83 -12.27 25.15 25.37
CA GLU A 83 -11.40 25.12 26.55
C GLU A 83 -11.40 23.73 27.20
N ALA A 84 -12.58 23.13 27.39
CA ALA A 84 -12.69 21.74 27.86
C ALA A 84 -12.09 20.73 26.87
N ALA A 85 -12.24 20.99 25.55
CA ALA A 85 -11.60 20.16 24.51
C ALA A 85 -10.07 20.16 24.63
N MET A 86 -9.45 21.32 24.91
CA MET A 86 -8.00 21.47 25.08
C MET A 86 -7.48 20.71 26.30
N GLU A 87 -8.12 20.85 27.46
CA GLU A 87 -7.72 20.11 28.68
C GLU A 87 -7.85 18.60 28.49
N ALA A 88 -8.94 18.15 27.88
CA ALA A 88 -9.13 16.73 27.54
C ALA A 88 -8.05 16.24 26.56
N MET A 89 -7.68 17.05 25.57
CA MET A 89 -6.68 16.69 24.56
C MET A 89 -5.29 16.54 25.17
N LEU A 90 -4.89 17.49 26.03
CA LEU A 90 -3.63 17.41 26.77
C LEU A 90 -3.58 16.18 27.67
N GLN A 91 -4.68 15.87 28.37
CA GLN A 91 -4.77 14.67 29.19
C GLN A 91 -4.62 13.37 28.36
N ARG A 92 -5.31 13.24 27.23
CA ARG A 92 -5.13 12.09 26.32
C ARG A 92 -3.71 12.00 25.74
N LEU A 93 -3.06 13.14 25.52
CA LEU A 93 -1.70 13.18 24.99
C LEU A 93 -0.65 12.76 26.05
N ARG A 94 -0.87 13.07 27.34
CA ARG A 94 -0.09 12.48 28.45
C ARG A 94 -0.24 10.96 28.48
N GLU A 95 -1.47 10.46 28.39
CA GLU A 95 -1.79 9.03 28.38
C GLU A 95 -1.12 8.31 27.20
N ALA A 96 -1.09 8.94 26.01
CA ALA A 96 -0.35 8.44 24.85
C ALA A 96 1.17 8.36 25.09
N ARG A 97 1.78 9.41 25.65
CA ARG A 97 3.20 9.43 26.01
C ARG A 97 3.54 8.34 27.04
N GLU A 98 2.71 8.16 28.05
CA GLU A 98 2.89 7.13 29.09
C GLU A 98 2.76 5.71 28.53
N ALA A 99 1.87 5.51 27.56
CA ALA A 99 1.71 4.26 26.82
C ALA A 99 2.82 4.02 25.77
N GLY A 100 3.67 5.02 25.48
CA GLY A 100 4.73 4.93 24.48
C GLY A 100 4.22 4.93 23.03
N VAL A 101 3.10 5.60 22.76
CA VAL A 101 2.52 5.74 21.41
C VAL A 101 2.42 7.21 21.00
N GLU A 102 2.53 7.49 19.71
CA GLU A 102 2.26 8.82 19.17
C GLU A 102 0.76 9.03 18.93
N ALA A 103 0.34 10.26 18.62
CA ALA A 103 -1.06 10.63 18.51
C ALA A 103 -1.40 11.46 17.27
N THR A 104 -2.54 11.14 16.66
CA THR A 104 -3.29 12.06 15.79
C THR A 104 -4.19 12.94 16.65
N LEU A 105 -4.12 14.26 16.47
CA LEU A 105 -4.96 15.24 17.17
C LEU A 105 -6.08 15.74 16.27
N SER A 106 -7.33 15.34 16.54
CA SER A 106 -8.52 15.91 15.89
C SER A 106 -8.83 17.28 16.49
N ILE A 107 -8.55 18.34 15.75
CA ILE A 107 -8.63 19.74 16.22
C ILE A 107 -9.85 20.51 15.73
N GLU A 108 -10.86 19.82 15.15
CA GLU A 108 -12.12 20.41 14.67
C GLU A 108 -12.74 21.46 15.64
N PRO A 109 -12.82 21.22 16.97
CA PRO A 109 -13.37 22.20 17.91
C PRO A 109 -12.70 23.59 17.89
N PHE A 110 -11.41 23.66 17.58
CA PHE A 110 -10.63 24.91 17.55
C PHE A 110 -10.72 25.66 16.21
N LEU A 111 -11.29 25.04 15.18
CA LEU A 111 -11.32 25.57 13.81
C LEU A 111 -12.74 25.98 13.39
N PHE A 112 -13.73 25.13 13.66
CA PHE A 112 -15.08 25.27 13.14
C PHE A 112 -16.08 25.53 14.25
N ARG A 113 -17.05 26.42 14.00
CA ARG A 113 -18.13 26.74 14.94
C ARG A 113 -19.30 25.76 14.87
N ASN A 114 -19.42 25.01 13.77
CA ASN A 114 -20.53 24.11 13.52
C ASN A 114 -20.19 23.08 12.42
N LEU A 115 -21.06 22.09 12.26
CA LEU A 115 -20.92 20.99 11.31
C LEU A 115 -21.05 21.39 9.82
N ARG A 116 -21.38 22.65 9.50
CA ARG A 116 -21.43 23.18 8.12
C ARG A 116 -20.06 23.60 7.58
N GLY A 117 -19.04 23.61 8.44
CA GLY A 117 -17.70 24.09 8.11
C GLY A 117 -17.54 25.61 8.23
N ASP A 118 -18.42 26.29 8.97
CA ASP A 118 -18.25 27.72 9.24
C ASP A 118 -17.06 27.92 10.20
N LEU A 119 -16.01 28.57 9.73
CA LEU A 119 -14.80 28.83 10.53
C LEU A 119 -15.07 29.79 11.71
N ARG A 120 -14.32 29.57 12.80
CA ARG A 120 -14.08 30.60 13.82
C ARG A 120 -13.38 31.83 13.20
N PRO A 121 -13.47 33.01 13.82
CA PRO A 121 -12.65 34.16 13.39
C PRO A 121 -11.16 33.80 13.45
N ASP A 122 -10.36 34.24 12.48
CA ASP A 122 -8.93 33.88 12.39
C ASP A 122 -8.18 34.09 13.71
N GLY A 123 -8.38 35.23 14.40
CA GLY A 123 -7.74 35.49 15.69
C GLY A 123 -8.14 34.52 16.81
N GLU A 124 -9.37 34.01 16.81
CA GLU A 124 -9.82 32.99 17.78
C GLU A 124 -9.17 31.63 17.47
N ILE A 125 -9.00 31.30 16.18
CA ILE A 125 -8.27 30.10 15.74
C ILE A 125 -6.79 30.22 16.11
N GLU A 126 -6.16 31.36 15.83
CA GLU A 126 -4.76 31.63 16.16
C GLU A 126 -4.51 31.52 17.67
N ASP A 127 -5.36 32.16 18.50
CA ASP A 127 -5.27 32.08 19.97
C ASP A 127 -5.35 30.63 20.46
N PHE A 128 -6.35 29.84 20.02
CA PHE A 128 -6.47 28.43 20.42
C PHE A 128 -5.31 27.55 19.95
N LEU A 129 -4.84 27.72 18.70
CA LEU A 129 -3.76 26.89 18.17
C LEU A 129 -2.40 27.22 18.80
N VAL A 130 -2.13 28.51 19.06
CA VAL A 130 -0.92 28.96 19.76
C VAL A 130 -0.94 28.51 21.22
N GLU A 131 -2.08 28.61 21.92
CA GLU A 131 -2.19 28.13 23.30
C GLU A 131 -2.03 26.61 23.39
N LEU A 132 -2.71 25.85 22.53
CA LEU A 132 -2.58 24.39 22.46
C LEU A 132 -1.12 23.99 22.21
N ARG A 133 -0.45 24.63 21.24
CA ARG A 133 0.98 24.40 20.96
C ARG A 133 1.85 24.69 22.18
N ALA A 134 1.68 25.85 22.81
CA ALA A 134 2.48 26.28 23.95
C ALA A 134 2.33 25.34 25.16
N ARG A 135 1.10 24.85 25.43
CA ARG A 135 0.83 23.87 26.49
C ARG A 135 1.45 22.49 26.17
N ILE A 136 1.32 22.02 24.93
CA ILE A 136 1.97 20.78 24.46
C ILE A 136 3.51 20.84 24.61
N GLU A 137 4.13 21.97 24.26
CA GLU A 137 5.57 22.18 24.42
C GLU A 137 5.99 22.27 25.88
N PHE A 138 5.26 23.04 26.70
CA PHE A 138 5.53 23.23 28.12
C PHE A 138 5.53 21.89 28.89
N GLU A 139 4.64 20.98 28.52
CA GLU A 139 4.57 19.64 29.13
C GLU A 139 5.53 18.60 28.53
N GLY A 140 6.28 18.95 27.48
CA GLY A 140 7.16 18.02 26.78
C GLY A 140 6.39 16.90 26.06
N LEU A 141 5.25 17.25 25.44
CA LEU A 141 4.36 16.33 24.71
C LEU A 141 4.47 16.49 23.18
N LEU A 142 5.27 17.44 22.68
CA LEU A 142 5.35 17.75 21.26
C LEU A 142 5.77 16.55 20.39
N ASP A 143 6.74 15.76 20.85
CA ASP A 143 7.21 14.56 20.12
C ASP A 143 6.15 13.44 20.10
N THR A 144 5.16 13.49 21.00
CA THR A 144 4.01 12.58 20.99
C THR A 144 2.99 12.92 19.89
N VAL A 145 3.05 14.11 19.27
CA VAL A 145 2.14 14.50 18.19
C VAL A 145 2.68 14.00 16.84
N ALA A 146 2.03 12.99 16.25
CA ALA A 146 2.34 12.48 14.92
C ALA A 146 1.68 13.30 13.80
N LEU A 147 0.42 13.71 14.01
CA LEU A 147 -0.45 14.24 12.96
C LEU A 147 -1.46 15.25 13.54
N ILE A 148 -1.66 16.37 12.84
CA ILE A 148 -2.77 17.29 13.10
C ILE A 148 -3.91 16.97 12.14
N TYR A 149 -5.14 16.83 12.66
CA TYR A 149 -6.31 16.39 11.90
C TYR A 149 -7.44 17.44 11.96
N PRO A 150 -7.64 18.26 10.91
CA PRO A 150 -8.54 19.42 10.98
C PRO A 150 -10.02 19.02 10.98
N LYS A 151 -10.41 18.09 10.10
CA LYS A 151 -11.80 17.67 9.90
C LYS A 151 -11.86 16.33 9.17
N ASP A 152 -12.80 15.49 9.57
CA ASP A 152 -13.13 14.23 8.93
C ASP A 152 -14.11 14.41 7.75
N GLU A 153 -13.89 13.68 6.65
CA GLU A 153 -14.71 13.71 5.42
C GLU A 153 -15.22 15.12 5.01
N PRO A 154 -14.36 16.16 4.96
CA PRO A 154 -14.83 17.55 5.04
C PRO A 154 -15.79 17.97 3.90
N PHE A 155 -15.62 17.46 2.68
CA PHE A 155 -16.53 17.73 1.57
C PHE A 155 -17.93 17.15 1.86
N ARG A 156 -18.06 15.82 1.98
CA ARG A 156 -19.32 15.15 2.35
C ARG A 156 -20.00 15.76 3.58
N GLN A 157 -19.26 15.96 4.67
CA GLN A 157 -19.83 16.44 5.94
C GLN A 157 -20.35 17.88 5.80
N PHE A 158 -19.53 18.82 5.32
CA PHE A 158 -19.97 20.21 5.20
C PHE A 158 -21.14 20.36 4.23
N ILE A 159 -21.13 19.66 3.09
CA ILE A 159 -22.25 19.74 2.13
C ILE A 159 -23.54 19.17 2.74
N ARG A 160 -23.47 18.02 3.43
CA ARG A 160 -24.62 17.37 4.09
C ARG A 160 -25.31 18.28 5.11
N TYR A 161 -24.55 19.08 5.87
CA TYR A 161 -25.11 20.00 6.87
C TYR A 161 -25.49 21.38 6.30
N ARG A 162 -24.98 21.74 5.11
CA ARG A 162 -25.38 22.93 4.35
C ARG A 162 -26.72 22.72 3.63
N ASP A 163 -26.96 21.56 3.02
CA ASP A 163 -28.23 21.18 2.42
C ASP A 163 -28.69 19.77 2.86
N PRO A 164 -29.67 19.64 3.76
CA PRO A 164 -30.19 18.35 4.19
C PRO A 164 -31.05 17.63 3.13
N SER A 165 -31.35 18.27 1.99
CA SER A 165 -32.02 17.66 0.82
C SER A 165 -31.03 17.06 -0.17
N PHE A 166 -29.78 16.84 0.26
CA PHE A 166 -28.62 16.51 -0.55
C PHE A 166 -28.83 15.41 -1.59
N TYR A 167 -28.57 15.76 -2.86
CA TYR A 167 -28.25 14.82 -3.92
C TYR A 167 -26.91 15.24 -4.55
N GLU A 168 -25.88 14.47 -4.28
CA GLU A 168 -24.46 14.72 -4.63
C GLU A 168 -24.22 15.20 -6.07
N GLN A 169 -24.96 14.63 -7.03
CA GLN A 169 -24.90 15.00 -8.45
C GLN A 169 -25.18 16.48 -8.77
N TYR A 170 -25.93 17.19 -7.92
CA TYR A 170 -26.36 18.58 -8.12
C TYR A 170 -25.46 19.63 -7.44
N VAL A 171 -24.40 19.22 -6.73
CA VAL A 171 -23.47 20.18 -6.11
C VAL A 171 -22.72 20.97 -7.19
N THR A 172 -22.70 22.30 -7.05
CA THR A 172 -21.99 23.19 -7.98
C THR A 172 -20.48 23.18 -7.73
N GLY A 173 -19.70 23.61 -8.73
CA GLY A 173 -18.26 23.78 -8.56
C GLY A 173 -17.90 24.88 -7.57
N GLU A 174 -18.81 25.84 -7.36
CA GLU A 174 -18.67 26.94 -6.41
C GLU A 174 -18.64 26.42 -4.97
N VAL A 175 -19.55 25.49 -4.59
CA VAL A 175 -19.55 24.89 -3.24
C VAL A 175 -18.28 24.08 -2.98
N TYR A 176 -17.83 23.30 -3.96
CA TYR A 176 -16.57 22.56 -3.85
C TYR A 176 -15.35 23.48 -3.76
N ALA A 177 -15.31 24.57 -4.53
CA ALA A 177 -14.24 25.56 -4.49
C ALA A 177 -14.23 26.36 -3.17
N GLU A 178 -15.40 26.69 -2.63
CA GLU A 178 -15.55 27.35 -1.33
C GLU A 178 -15.00 26.45 -0.21
N ILE A 179 -15.44 25.19 -0.12
CA ILE A 179 -14.94 24.23 0.87
C ILE A 179 -13.43 24.03 0.72
N HIS A 180 -12.93 23.90 -0.51
CA HIS A 180 -11.48 23.81 -0.75
C HIS A 180 -10.74 25.05 -0.20
N GLN A 181 -11.24 26.26 -0.44
CA GLN A 181 -10.64 27.50 0.07
C GLN A 181 -10.69 27.57 1.61
N THR A 182 -11.81 27.17 2.23
CA THR A 182 -11.94 27.06 3.69
C THR A 182 -10.89 26.13 4.29
N LEU A 183 -10.68 24.94 3.69
CA LEU A 183 -9.68 23.98 4.14
C LEU A 183 -8.25 24.50 3.92
N VAL A 184 -7.96 25.11 2.77
CA VAL A 184 -6.65 25.74 2.50
C VAL A 184 -6.34 26.82 3.55
N HIS A 185 -7.29 27.67 3.89
CA HIS A 185 -7.11 28.73 4.88
C HIS A 185 -6.87 28.18 6.29
N ALA A 186 -7.73 27.25 6.74
CA ALA A 186 -7.57 26.59 8.04
C ALA A 186 -6.22 25.86 8.18
N ASN A 187 -5.82 25.11 7.15
CA ASN A 187 -4.51 24.45 7.09
C ASN A 187 -3.35 25.46 7.11
N GLY A 188 -3.54 26.66 6.55
CA GLY A 188 -2.58 27.77 6.63
C GLY A 188 -2.35 28.21 8.07
N LEU A 189 -3.43 28.46 8.83
CA LEU A 189 -3.35 28.83 10.25
C LEU A 189 -2.70 27.72 11.09
N ILE A 190 -3.04 26.46 10.82
CA ILE A 190 -2.40 25.30 11.47
C ILE A 190 -0.90 25.25 11.21
N LYS A 191 -0.44 25.49 9.97
CA LYS A 191 1.00 25.52 9.66
C LYS A 191 1.75 26.68 10.31
N LEU A 192 1.09 27.75 10.74
CA LEU A 192 1.74 28.81 11.52
C LEU A 192 2.03 28.35 12.97
N ALA A 193 1.12 27.60 13.60
CA ALA A 193 1.28 27.09 14.97
C ALA A 193 2.01 25.74 15.07
N PHE A 194 1.88 24.87 14.05
CA PHE A 194 2.48 23.54 13.98
C PHE A 194 3.26 23.33 12.66
N PRO A 195 4.33 24.12 12.41
CA PRO A 195 5.06 24.10 11.13
C PRO A 195 5.79 22.77 10.87
N ASP A 196 6.16 22.06 11.93
CA ASP A 196 6.91 20.79 11.91
C ASP A 196 6.00 19.54 11.84
N LYS A 197 4.70 19.68 12.07
CA LYS A 197 3.76 18.54 12.10
C LYS A 197 3.00 18.40 10.78
N PRO A 198 2.78 17.17 10.29
CA PRO A 198 1.96 16.96 9.11
C PRO A 198 0.49 17.28 9.40
N ILE A 199 -0.25 17.70 8.38
CA ILE A 199 -1.70 17.85 8.42
C ILE A 199 -2.35 16.73 7.61
N GLY A 200 -3.31 16.02 8.23
CA GLY A 200 -4.00 14.88 7.66
C GLY A 200 -5.44 15.18 7.23
N VAL A 201 -5.95 14.41 6.26
CA VAL A 201 -7.39 14.31 5.94
C VAL A 201 -7.75 12.89 5.53
N ILE A 202 -8.88 12.38 5.99
CA ILE A 202 -9.58 11.24 5.40
C ILE A 202 -10.76 11.81 4.61
N LEU A 203 -10.79 11.51 3.33
CA LEU A 203 -11.83 11.95 2.39
C LEU A 203 -12.89 10.86 2.27
N SER A 204 -14.17 11.21 2.11
CA SER A 204 -15.15 10.16 1.82
C SER A 204 -14.88 9.55 0.45
N GLY A 205 -15.03 8.23 0.33
CA GLY A 205 -14.91 7.53 -0.94
C GLY A 205 -15.82 8.14 -2.02
N TYR A 206 -17.03 8.58 -1.67
CA TYR A 206 -18.00 9.14 -2.61
C TYR A 206 -17.48 10.43 -3.30
N ASP A 207 -16.74 11.28 -2.59
CA ASP A 207 -16.25 12.57 -3.13
C ASP A 207 -15.13 12.41 -4.19
N ILE A 208 -14.35 11.32 -4.15
CA ILE A 208 -13.08 11.17 -4.91
C ILE A 208 -13.26 11.21 -6.44
N PHE A 209 -14.42 10.73 -6.92
CA PHE A 209 -14.76 10.77 -8.34
C PHE A 209 -15.70 11.90 -8.72
N HIS A 210 -16.04 12.79 -7.79
CA HIS A 210 -16.78 14.00 -8.11
C HIS A 210 -16.02 14.85 -9.15
N ARG A 211 -16.76 15.48 -10.07
CA ARG A 211 -16.19 16.23 -11.20
C ARG A 211 -15.34 17.45 -10.79
N PHE A 212 -15.54 17.94 -9.58
CA PHE A 212 -14.78 19.05 -8.98
C PHE A 212 -13.83 18.60 -7.86
N PHE A 213 -13.59 17.29 -7.73
CA PHE A 213 -12.66 16.73 -6.76
C PHE A 213 -11.28 17.38 -6.87
N SER A 214 -10.71 17.74 -5.73
CA SER A 214 -9.36 18.30 -5.60
C SER A 214 -8.87 18.10 -4.16
N ILE A 215 -7.57 17.92 -4.00
CA ILE A 215 -6.91 17.80 -2.69
C ILE A 215 -6.22 19.14 -2.42
N PRO A 216 -6.51 19.84 -1.30
CA PRO A 216 -5.73 21.01 -0.89
C PRO A 216 -4.24 20.68 -0.77
N GLU A 217 -3.39 21.49 -1.41
CA GLU A 217 -1.95 21.20 -1.53
C GLU A 217 -1.21 21.22 -0.19
N ASN A 218 -1.77 21.92 0.81
CA ASN A 218 -1.22 22.06 2.16
C ASN A 218 -1.68 20.99 3.16
N TYR A 219 -2.39 19.95 2.70
CA TYR A 219 -2.36 18.65 3.38
C TYR A 219 -1.03 17.94 3.11
N ASP A 220 -0.54 17.21 4.10
CA ASP A 220 0.63 16.34 3.98
C ASP A 220 0.22 14.88 3.85
N TRP A 221 -0.78 14.42 4.62
CA TRP A 221 -1.23 13.02 4.59
C TRP A 221 -2.70 12.96 4.14
N VAL A 222 -2.99 12.07 3.18
CA VAL A 222 -4.31 11.96 2.55
C VAL A 222 -4.74 10.50 2.59
N GLY A 223 -5.85 10.23 3.26
CA GLY A 223 -6.55 8.95 3.21
C GLY A 223 -7.90 9.09 2.55
N PHE A 224 -8.57 7.95 2.42
CA PHE A 224 -10.00 7.91 2.20
C PHE A 224 -10.58 6.70 2.92
N ASP A 225 -11.84 6.80 3.32
CA ASP A 225 -12.60 5.67 3.81
C ASP A 225 -13.71 5.30 2.82
N CYS A 226 -13.98 4.00 2.76
CA CYS A 226 -15.08 3.43 2.02
C CYS A 226 -15.31 2.01 2.56
N TYR A 227 -16.56 1.68 2.88
CA TYR A 227 -16.92 0.42 3.54
C TYR A 227 -17.82 -0.38 2.58
N ALA A 228 -17.19 -1.07 1.64
CA ALA A 228 -17.82 -1.67 0.46
C ALA A 228 -16.93 -2.76 -0.19
N ASP A 229 -17.45 -3.43 -1.21
CA ASP A 229 -16.77 -4.50 -1.96
C ASP A 229 -15.48 -4.00 -2.64
N LEU A 230 -14.39 -4.78 -2.56
CA LEU A 230 -13.07 -4.41 -3.09
C LEU A 230 -13.03 -4.08 -4.59
N PHE A 231 -13.94 -4.69 -5.36
CA PHE A 231 -14.07 -4.53 -6.80
C PHE A 231 -15.28 -3.67 -7.19
N LYS A 232 -16.18 -3.37 -6.24
CA LYS A 232 -17.33 -2.47 -6.39
C LYS A 232 -17.56 -1.66 -5.10
N ALA A 233 -16.70 -0.68 -4.90
CA ALA A 233 -16.71 0.23 -3.77
C ALA A 233 -17.69 1.40 -3.99
N CYS A 234 -17.51 2.51 -3.27
CA CYS A 234 -18.50 3.57 -3.05
C CYS A 234 -19.08 4.25 -4.31
N ASP A 235 -18.40 4.23 -5.46
CA ASP A 235 -18.87 4.77 -6.75
C ASP A 235 -18.81 3.70 -7.86
N ASP A 236 -19.20 2.46 -7.54
CA ASP A 236 -19.21 1.30 -8.45
C ASP A 236 -17.83 0.96 -9.09
N ARG A 237 -16.73 1.31 -8.42
CA ARG A 237 -15.32 1.15 -8.87
C ARG A 237 -14.49 0.33 -7.87
N SER A 238 -13.34 -0.21 -8.29
CA SER A 238 -12.46 -0.93 -7.36
C SER A 238 -11.70 0.03 -6.44
N PHE A 239 -11.29 -0.43 -5.25
CA PHE A 239 -10.42 0.36 -4.35
C PHE A 239 -9.11 0.79 -5.01
N VAL A 240 -8.62 0.00 -5.97
CA VAL A 240 -7.41 0.36 -6.72
C VAL A 240 -7.67 1.55 -7.65
N ASP A 241 -8.88 1.72 -8.19
CA ASP A 241 -9.26 2.93 -8.95
C ASP A 241 -9.31 4.16 -8.02
N PHE A 242 -9.80 4.02 -6.78
CA PHE A 242 -9.79 5.10 -5.79
C PHE A 242 -8.37 5.55 -5.45
N TYR A 243 -7.46 4.61 -5.17
CA TYR A 243 -6.05 4.97 -4.98
C TYR A 243 -5.44 5.57 -6.24
N GLN A 244 -5.64 5.01 -7.44
CA GLN A 244 -5.19 5.64 -8.71
C GLN A 244 -5.63 7.10 -8.82
N ARG A 245 -6.91 7.36 -8.51
CA ARG A 245 -7.51 8.70 -8.55
C ARG A 245 -6.89 9.67 -7.53
N LEU A 246 -6.56 9.22 -6.32
CA LEU A 246 -5.77 10.03 -5.39
C LEU A 246 -4.36 10.29 -5.94
N LEU A 247 -3.66 9.27 -6.44
CA LEU A 247 -2.29 9.41 -6.94
C LEU A 247 -2.15 10.39 -8.14
N ASP A 248 -3.21 10.57 -8.92
CA ASP A 248 -3.29 11.54 -10.02
C ASP A 248 -3.45 13.00 -9.52
N TYR A 249 -4.02 13.21 -8.33
CA TYR A 249 -4.27 14.54 -7.73
C TYR A 249 -3.28 14.91 -6.61
N MET A 250 -2.58 13.93 -6.04
CA MET A 250 -1.61 14.14 -4.97
C MET A 250 -0.37 14.89 -5.43
N GLN A 251 0.09 15.80 -4.56
CA GLN A 251 1.37 16.48 -4.69
C GLN A 251 2.55 15.58 -4.28
N PRO A 252 3.80 15.82 -4.75
CA PRO A 252 4.94 14.94 -4.47
C PRO A 252 5.33 14.81 -2.99
N HIS A 253 5.06 15.83 -2.17
CA HIS A 253 5.28 15.76 -0.72
C HIS A 253 4.24 14.92 0.00
N GLN A 254 3.04 14.75 -0.58
CA GLN A 254 1.93 14.09 0.09
C GLN A 254 2.17 12.58 0.29
N ARG A 255 1.57 12.05 1.35
CA ARG A 255 1.61 10.64 1.78
C ARG A 255 0.20 10.09 1.91
N LEU A 256 0.08 8.76 1.87
CA LEU A 256 -1.20 8.05 1.94
C LEU A 256 -1.47 7.50 3.33
N ILE A 257 -2.74 7.55 3.73
CA ILE A 257 -3.30 6.80 4.86
C ILE A 257 -4.22 5.71 4.28
N ALA A 258 -4.06 4.46 4.72
CA ALA A 258 -5.02 3.40 4.43
C ALA A 258 -6.06 3.31 5.56
N VAL A 259 -7.35 3.29 5.24
CA VAL A 259 -8.46 3.20 6.21
C VAL A 259 -9.35 2.01 5.85
N PRO A 260 -8.92 0.77 6.16
CA PRO A 260 -9.68 -0.43 5.81
C PRO A 260 -10.94 -0.60 6.67
N GLU A 261 -11.95 -1.24 6.09
CA GLU A 261 -13.11 -1.74 6.82
C GLU A 261 -12.71 -2.89 7.75
N THR A 262 -12.90 -2.70 9.07
CA THR A 262 -12.72 -3.73 10.09
C THR A 262 -13.86 -3.72 11.12
N TRP A 263 -15.01 -3.18 10.74
CA TRP A 263 -16.20 -3.04 11.59
C TRP A 263 -17.46 -3.61 10.92
N VAL A 264 -18.55 -3.68 11.68
CA VAL A 264 -19.81 -4.28 11.24
C VAL A 264 -20.97 -3.31 11.44
N GLN A 265 -21.72 -3.06 10.37
CA GLN A 265 -23.02 -2.39 10.42
C GLN A 265 -24.09 -3.34 10.97
N ASN A 266 -25.08 -2.80 11.68
CA ASN A 266 -26.16 -3.57 12.31
C ASN A 266 -26.82 -4.59 11.35
N ASP A 267 -27.02 -4.22 10.08
CA ASP A 267 -27.61 -5.07 9.03
C ASP A 267 -26.78 -6.32 8.67
N PHE A 268 -25.50 -6.38 9.08
CA PHE A 268 -24.58 -7.51 8.87
C PHE A 268 -24.22 -8.26 10.16
N LEU A 269 -24.73 -7.85 11.33
CA LEU A 269 -24.55 -8.61 12.57
C LEU A 269 -25.20 -10.00 12.46
N GLY A 270 -24.54 -11.02 13.01
CA GLY A 270 -24.99 -12.41 12.91
C GLY A 270 -24.85 -13.05 11.52
N ARG A 271 -24.30 -12.34 10.52
CA ARG A 271 -23.94 -12.92 9.22
C ARG A 271 -22.60 -13.66 9.35
N ALA A 272 -22.66 -15.00 9.49
CA ALA A 272 -21.50 -15.84 9.80
C ALA A 272 -20.30 -15.70 8.83
N ASP A 273 -20.51 -15.38 7.54
CA ASP A 273 -19.43 -15.18 6.56
C ASP A 273 -18.81 -13.75 6.58
N TRP A 274 -19.35 -12.83 7.37
CA TRP A 274 -18.92 -11.43 7.37
C TRP A 274 -17.49 -11.19 7.91
N PRO A 275 -17.02 -11.83 9.01
CA PRO A 275 -15.65 -11.64 9.47
C PRO A 275 -14.60 -12.13 8.46
N ASP A 276 -14.92 -13.19 7.71
CA ASP A 276 -14.09 -13.71 6.63
C ASP A 276 -14.06 -12.75 5.40
N ILE A 277 -15.14 -12.02 5.13
CA ILE A 277 -15.17 -10.94 4.14
C ILE A 277 -14.26 -9.79 4.59
N LEU A 278 -14.43 -9.30 5.82
CA LEU A 278 -13.59 -8.24 6.39
C LEU A 278 -12.10 -8.63 6.41
N LEU A 279 -11.77 -9.88 6.75
CA LEU A 279 -10.41 -10.39 6.75
C LEU A 279 -9.77 -10.32 5.35
N ARG A 280 -10.54 -10.61 4.30
CA ARG A 280 -10.11 -10.48 2.91
C ARG A 280 -9.95 -9.00 2.50
N ARG A 281 -10.84 -8.12 2.94
CA ARG A 281 -10.76 -6.65 2.71
C ARG A 281 -9.53 -6.04 3.38
N LEU A 282 -9.32 -6.33 4.67
CA LEU A 282 -8.16 -5.92 5.47
C LEU A 282 -6.83 -6.33 4.82
N ARG A 283 -6.67 -7.63 4.52
CA ARG A 283 -5.41 -8.15 3.96
C ARG A 283 -5.11 -7.54 2.58
N HIS A 284 -6.12 -7.32 1.76
CA HIS A 284 -5.96 -6.69 0.45
C HIS A 284 -5.54 -5.20 0.60
N HIS A 285 -6.12 -4.46 1.53
CA HIS A 285 -5.66 -3.11 1.87
C HIS A 285 -4.21 -3.09 2.36
N TYR A 286 -3.82 -4.04 3.21
CA TYR A 286 -2.45 -4.13 3.71
C TYR A 286 -1.46 -4.38 2.56
N GLU A 287 -1.77 -5.29 1.63
CA GLU A 287 -0.92 -5.52 0.47
C GLU A 287 -0.87 -4.30 -0.48
N ILE A 288 -1.97 -3.56 -0.67
CA ILE A 288 -1.98 -2.28 -1.39
C ILE A 288 -1.06 -1.26 -0.69
N ALA A 289 -1.17 -1.10 0.63
CA ALA A 289 -0.39 -0.16 1.42
C ALA A 289 1.12 -0.46 1.33
N LEU A 290 1.49 -1.73 1.42
CA LEU A 290 2.87 -2.18 1.25
C LEU A 290 3.39 -1.99 -0.19
N SER A 291 2.50 -1.98 -1.21
CA SER A 291 2.90 -1.87 -2.63
C SER A 291 3.30 -0.46 -3.09
N GLU A 292 2.92 0.59 -2.35
CA GLU A 292 3.07 2.00 -2.74
C GLU A 292 3.84 2.79 -1.66
N PRO A 293 5.11 3.17 -1.90
CA PRO A 293 5.96 3.83 -0.92
C PRO A 293 5.48 5.20 -0.41
N ARG A 294 4.37 5.75 -0.93
CA ARG A 294 3.72 6.93 -0.36
C ARG A 294 2.86 6.63 0.86
N PHE A 295 2.44 5.40 1.12
CA PHE A 295 1.74 5.09 2.37
C PHE A 295 2.66 5.34 3.57
N VAL A 296 2.08 5.91 4.63
CA VAL A 296 2.78 6.20 5.89
C VAL A 296 2.04 5.67 7.11
N ALA A 297 0.71 5.53 7.00
CA ALA A 297 -0.14 5.04 8.08
C ALA A 297 -1.19 4.01 7.58
N PHE A 298 -1.49 3.04 8.43
CA PHE A 298 -2.55 2.04 8.27
C PHE A 298 -3.48 2.14 9.48
N VAL A 299 -4.73 2.56 9.26
CA VAL A 299 -5.65 3.00 10.33
C VAL A 299 -7.03 2.33 10.19
N PRO A 300 -7.16 1.03 10.53
CA PRO A 300 -8.45 0.35 10.62
C PRO A 300 -9.47 1.06 11.54
N PHE A 301 -10.75 0.94 11.19
CA PHE A 301 -11.88 1.37 12.02
C PHE A 301 -12.47 0.17 12.77
N ILE A 302 -12.43 0.19 14.11
CA ILE A 302 -12.68 -0.99 14.95
C ILE A 302 -14.05 -1.06 15.62
N TRP A 303 -14.81 0.03 15.60
CA TRP A 303 -16.08 0.12 16.31
C TRP A 303 -17.21 -0.53 15.51
N SER A 304 -17.61 -1.75 15.88
CA SER A 304 -18.87 -2.32 15.40
C SER A 304 -20.02 -1.75 16.24
N PHE A 305 -21.21 -1.57 15.68
CA PHE A 305 -22.34 -1.01 16.44
C PHE A 305 -23.28 -2.15 16.86
N GLU A 306 -23.91 -2.08 18.04
CA GLU A 306 -24.89 -3.09 18.45
C GLU A 306 -26.25 -2.85 17.77
N ALA A 307 -26.98 -3.93 17.52
CA ALA A 307 -28.16 -3.96 16.66
C ALA A 307 -29.30 -3.01 17.08
N ASP A 308 -29.40 -2.67 18.37
CA ASP A 308 -30.46 -1.85 18.95
C ASP A 308 -30.22 -0.34 18.87
N GLY A 309 -28.98 0.09 18.56
CA GLY A 309 -28.61 1.49 18.44
C GLY A 309 -28.57 2.27 19.77
N GLU A 310 -28.73 1.61 20.92
CA GLU A 310 -28.61 2.25 22.24
C GLU A 310 -27.20 2.08 22.85
N VAL A 311 -26.45 1.06 22.45
CA VAL A 311 -25.12 0.78 23.00
C VAL A 311 -24.01 1.50 22.19
N PRO A 312 -23.07 2.21 22.85
CA PRO A 312 -21.85 2.70 22.20
C PRO A 312 -21.05 1.56 21.55
N GLY A 313 -20.27 1.87 20.52
CA GLY A 313 -19.61 0.86 19.68
C GLY A 313 -18.85 -0.22 20.45
N VAL A 314 -18.98 -1.47 19.99
CA VAL A 314 -18.28 -2.66 20.45
C VAL A 314 -16.84 -2.65 19.92
N GLY A 315 -15.88 -2.87 20.81
CA GLY A 315 -14.44 -2.91 20.49
C GLY A 315 -13.97 -4.25 19.92
N LEU A 316 -12.68 -4.34 19.63
CA LEU A 316 -12.03 -5.57 19.14
C LEU A 316 -12.10 -6.73 20.13
N ASP A 317 -12.16 -6.44 21.44
CA ASP A 317 -12.24 -7.41 22.53
C ASP A 317 -13.51 -8.24 22.48
N ARG A 318 -14.65 -7.59 22.18
CA ARG A 318 -15.98 -8.20 22.09
C ARG A 318 -16.40 -8.56 20.65
N PHE A 319 -15.62 -8.15 19.64
CA PHE A 319 -15.90 -8.50 18.24
C PHE A 319 -16.13 -10.01 18.00
N PRO A 320 -15.34 -10.94 18.59
CA PRO A 320 -15.56 -12.38 18.38
C PRO A 320 -16.92 -12.86 18.89
N GLU A 321 -17.41 -12.29 20.01
CA GLU A 321 -18.70 -12.64 20.61
C GLU A 321 -19.90 -12.34 19.68
N LEU A 322 -19.75 -11.36 18.77
CA LEU A 322 -20.77 -11.00 17.78
C LEU A 322 -20.97 -12.07 16.69
N PHE A 323 -20.05 -13.03 16.58
CA PHE A 323 -20.00 -14.05 15.53
C PHE A 323 -19.73 -15.47 16.03
N ASP A 324 -19.78 -15.72 17.35
CA ASP A 324 -19.71 -17.08 17.89
C ASP A 324 -20.99 -17.86 17.56
N ASP A 325 -20.92 -18.67 16.50
CA ASP A 325 -21.97 -19.62 16.10
C ASP A 325 -21.73 -21.04 16.65
N GLY A 326 -20.68 -21.24 17.45
CA GLY A 326 -20.23 -22.52 17.98
C GLY A 326 -19.66 -23.49 16.93
N ALA A 327 -19.45 -23.05 15.69
CA ALA A 327 -18.97 -23.87 14.57
C ALA A 327 -17.75 -23.28 13.85
N ASP A 328 -17.61 -21.96 13.75
CA ASP A 328 -16.45 -21.28 13.17
C ASP A 328 -15.92 -20.13 14.03
N ASP A 329 -14.59 -19.96 14.03
CA ASP A 329 -13.87 -18.94 14.82
C ASP A 329 -13.48 -17.72 13.95
N SER A 330 -14.36 -17.33 13.03
CA SER A 330 -14.08 -16.30 12.01
C SER A 330 -13.85 -14.92 12.62
N GLY A 331 -14.58 -14.58 13.70
CA GLY A 331 -14.40 -13.35 14.47
C GLY A 331 -12.99 -13.24 15.07
N SER A 332 -12.52 -14.26 15.79
CA SER A 332 -11.17 -14.25 16.37
C SER A 332 -10.08 -14.25 15.31
N ARG A 333 -10.27 -14.93 14.16
CA ARG A 333 -9.34 -14.87 13.03
C ARG A 333 -9.17 -13.45 12.48
N LEU A 334 -10.25 -12.67 12.40
CA LEU A 334 -10.18 -11.27 11.98
C LEU A 334 -9.39 -10.44 12.99
N VAL A 335 -9.77 -10.50 14.28
CA VAL A 335 -9.11 -9.73 15.35
C VAL A 335 -7.61 -10.07 15.42
N ALA A 336 -7.26 -11.35 15.39
CA ALA A 336 -5.86 -11.79 15.38
C ALA A 336 -5.08 -11.23 14.18
N ALA A 337 -5.67 -11.19 12.98
CA ALA A 337 -5.03 -10.62 11.80
C ALA A 337 -4.85 -9.10 11.88
N VAL A 338 -5.81 -8.37 12.48
CA VAL A 338 -5.70 -6.93 12.73
C VAL A 338 -4.54 -6.63 13.69
N LEU A 339 -4.46 -7.36 14.81
CA LEU A 339 -3.42 -7.18 15.83
C LEU A 339 -2.02 -7.60 15.33
N ASP A 340 -1.93 -8.66 14.52
CA ASP A 340 -0.68 -9.12 13.90
C ASP A 340 -0.12 -8.10 12.90
N ILE A 341 -0.97 -7.55 12.02
CA ILE A 341 -0.59 -6.44 11.11
C ILE A 341 -0.08 -5.24 11.91
N GLY A 342 -0.75 -4.90 13.02
CA GLY A 342 -0.32 -3.81 13.89
C GLY A 342 1.05 -4.05 14.52
N ALA A 343 1.27 -5.25 15.07
CA ALA A 343 2.56 -5.64 15.63
C ALA A 343 3.69 -5.61 14.59
N GLN A 344 3.46 -6.13 13.38
CA GLN A 344 4.42 -6.09 12.27
C GLN A 344 4.82 -4.66 11.89
N ILE A 345 3.84 -3.78 11.66
CA ILE A 345 4.10 -2.37 11.30
C ILE A 345 4.86 -1.66 12.42
N LYS A 346 4.39 -1.80 13.67
CA LYS A 346 5.01 -1.19 14.85
C LYS A 346 6.47 -1.59 15.04
N GLN A 347 6.81 -2.85 14.75
CA GLN A 347 8.17 -3.39 14.91
C GLN A 347 9.06 -3.11 13.68
N GLY A 348 8.49 -2.63 12.57
CA GLY A 348 9.20 -2.48 11.29
C GLY A 348 9.47 -3.82 10.58
N GLU A 349 8.73 -4.86 10.95
CA GLU A 349 8.87 -6.25 10.46
C GLU A 349 7.79 -6.64 9.44
N ALA A 350 7.17 -5.64 8.79
CA ALA A 350 6.11 -5.83 7.81
C ALA A 350 6.52 -6.75 6.63
N GLU A 351 5.83 -7.89 6.50
CA GLU A 351 6.00 -8.82 5.38
C GLU A 351 4.93 -8.62 4.30
N PHE A 352 5.32 -8.73 3.03
CA PHE A 352 4.37 -8.66 1.91
C PHE A 352 3.51 -9.93 1.86
N PRO A 353 2.17 -9.86 1.97
CA PRO A 353 1.34 -11.06 2.08
C PRO A 353 1.34 -11.98 0.85
N ASN A 354 1.56 -11.43 -0.35
CA ASN A 354 1.47 -12.16 -1.62
C ASN A 354 0.15 -12.96 -1.76
N LEU A 355 -1.00 -12.36 -1.43
CA LEU A 355 -2.29 -13.07 -1.39
C LEU A 355 -2.61 -13.68 -2.75
N ALA A 356 -2.84 -14.99 -2.82
CA ALA A 356 -3.32 -15.64 -4.03
C ALA A 356 -4.70 -15.08 -4.45
N TRP A 357 -5.07 -15.29 -5.72
CA TRP A 357 -6.38 -14.86 -6.23
C TRP A 357 -7.55 -15.43 -5.39
N GLU A 358 -7.49 -16.68 -4.96
CA GLU A 358 -8.50 -17.28 -4.06
C GLU A 358 -8.60 -16.63 -2.66
N HIS A 359 -7.63 -15.78 -2.26
CA HIS A 359 -7.57 -15.14 -0.95
C HIS A 359 -8.05 -13.68 -0.89
N THR A 360 -8.37 -13.03 -2.01
CA THR A 360 -9.10 -11.74 -1.97
C THR A 360 -10.60 -11.97 -1.79
N GLU A 361 -11.38 -10.89 -1.71
CA GLU A 361 -12.85 -10.97 -1.67
C GLU A 361 -13.43 -11.69 -2.89
N ASN A 362 -14.44 -12.54 -2.66
CA ASN A 362 -15.11 -13.34 -3.69
C ASN A 362 -16.31 -12.57 -4.27
N SER A 363 -16.01 -11.56 -5.10
CA SER A 363 -17.02 -10.66 -5.67
C SER A 363 -17.48 -11.09 -7.08
N PRO A 364 -18.77 -10.93 -7.44
CA PRO A 364 -19.23 -11.02 -8.83
C PRO A 364 -18.74 -9.85 -9.70
N HIS A 365 -18.25 -8.76 -9.10
CA HIS A 365 -17.70 -7.59 -9.80
C HIS A 365 -16.21 -7.73 -10.13
N ARG A 366 -15.60 -8.85 -9.72
CA ARG A 366 -14.19 -9.15 -9.89
C ARG A 366 -13.79 -9.21 -11.38
N PRO A 367 -12.86 -8.37 -11.85
CA PRO A 367 -12.46 -8.34 -13.25
C PRO A 367 -11.63 -9.59 -13.61
N ALA A 368 -11.87 -10.15 -14.80
CA ALA A 368 -11.09 -11.28 -15.32
C ALA A 368 -9.59 -10.96 -15.34
N GLU A 369 -8.76 -11.87 -14.81
CA GLU A 369 -7.31 -11.66 -14.73
C GLU A 369 -6.69 -11.34 -16.10
N ARG A 370 -5.93 -10.25 -16.15
CA ARG A 370 -5.14 -9.86 -17.32
C ARG A 370 -3.76 -9.42 -16.88
N TYR A 371 -2.75 -9.92 -17.59
CA TYR A 371 -1.36 -9.73 -17.26
C TYR A 371 -0.64 -9.04 -18.41
N ARG A 372 0.19 -8.06 -18.08
CA ARG A 372 1.04 -7.31 -19.00
C ARG A 372 2.48 -7.32 -18.49
N GLY A 373 3.43 -7.14 -19.39
CA GLY A 373 4.82 -6.91 -19.02
C GLY A 373 5.61 -6.40 -20.22
N GLU A 374 6.77 -5.83 -19.94
CA GLU A 374 7.70 -5.37 -20.98
C GLU A 374 9.16 -5.50 -20.54
N ILE A 375 10.03 -5.85 -21.50
CA ILE A 375 11.47 -5.62 -21.36
C ILE A 375 11.76 -4.20 -21.87
N MET A 376 11.96 -3.27 -20.94
CA MET A 376 12.27 -1.85 -21.24
C MET A 376 13.66 -1.65 -21.83
N ARG A 377 14.65 -2.41 -21.34
CA ARG A 377 16.06 -2.25 -21.72
C ARG A 377 16.85 -3.54 -21.54
N ILE A 378 17.77 -3.78 -22.47
CA ILE A 378 18.86 -4.76 -22.30
C ILE A 378 20.18 -4.00 -22.48
N LYS A 379 20.99 -3.96 -21.43
CA LYS A 379 22.32 -3.33 -21.45
C LYS A 379 23.35 -4.25 -22.13
N PRO A 380 24.45 -3.69 -22.69
CA PRO A 380 25.56 -4.45 -23.26
C PRO A 380 26.18 -5.53 -22.35
N ASP A 381 26.17 -5.28 -21.04
CA ASP A 381 26.66 -6.18 -19.97
C ASP A 381 25.68 -7.32 -19.63
N GLY A 382 24.54 -7.39 -20.33
CA GLY A 382 23.50 -8.37 -20.13
C GLY A 382 22.55 -8.09 -18.97
N LEU A 383 22.55 -6.89 -18.38
CA LEU A 383 21.48 -6.50 -17.45
C LEU A 383 20.18 -6.21 -18.21
N VAL A 384 19.16 -7.02 -17.94
CA VAL A 384 17.78 -6.86 -18.39
C VAL A 384 17.02 -6.05 -17.35
N SER A 385 16.33 -4.99 -17.79
CA SER A 385 15.34 -4.23 -16.99
C SER A 385 13.96 -4.44 -17.59
N ALA A 386 13.00 -4.83 -16.75
CA ALA A 386 11.64 -5.19 -17.15
C ALA A 386 10.62 -4.80 -16.07
N TRP A 387 9.34 -4.87 -16.40
CA TRP A 387 8.21 -4.79 -15.46
C TRP A 387 7.15 -5.84 -15.81
N ALA A 388 6.32 -6.19 -14.82
CA ALA A 388 5.11 -6.98 -15.03
C ALA A 388 3.97 -6.41 -14.15
N PHE A 389 2.73 -6.56 -14.61
CA PHE A 389 1.57 -5.90 -14.05
C PHE A 389 0.31 -6.77 -14.21
N SER A 390 -0.58 -6.76 -13.22
CA SER A 390 -1.93 -7.32 -13.30
C SER A 390 -2.94 -6.19 -13.42
N ASP A 391 -3.79 -6.21 -14.45
CA ASP A 391 -4.83 -5.17 -14.62
C ASP A 391 -5.91 -5.27 -13.54
N SER A 392 -6.13 -6.48 -13.01
CA SER A 392 -7.15 -6.77 -12.00
C SER A 392 -6.67 -6.49 -10.58
N LEU A 393 -5.38 -6.67 -10.31
CA LEU A 393 -4.75 -6.40 -9.01
C LEU A 393 -3.37 -5.72 -9.22
N PRO A 394 -3.34 -4.43 -9.61
CA PRO A 394 -2.11 -3.66 -9.87
C PRO A 394 -1.01 -3.77 -8.82
N HIS A 395 -1.38 -3.86 -7.54
CA HIS A 395 -0.46 -3.95 -6.40
C HIS A 395 0.28 -5.30 -6.29
N LYS A 396 -0.07 -6.33 -7.10
CA LYS A 396 0.53 -7.68 -7.01
C LYS A 396 1.96 -7.74 -7.53
N ASN A 397 2.87 -8.26 -6.70
CA ASN A 397 4.19 -8.67 -7.18
C ASN A 397 4.09 -10.02 -7.94
N LEU A 398 4.30 -10.00 -9.25
CA LEU A 398 4.09 -11.17 -10.09
C LEU A 398 5.34 -12.05 -10.16
N ARG A 399 5.15 -13.37 -10.30
CA ARG A 399 6.27 -14.28 -10.61
C ARG A 399 6.64 -14.13 -12.08
N VAL A 400 7.93 -13.93 -12.34
CA VAL A 400 8.49 -13.73 -13.68
C VAL A 400 9.74 -14.56 -13.91
N GLN A 401 10.06 -14.83 -15.17
CA GLN A 401 11.26 -15.56 -15.59
C GLN A 401 11.84 -14.97 -16.88
N ILE A 402 13.17 -14.78 -16.94
CA ILE A 402 13.86 -14.52 -18.20
C ILE A 402 14.19 -15.85 -18.89
N ARG A 403 13.82 -15.97 -20.17
CA ARG A 403 14.26 -17.02 -21.08
C ARG A 403 15.13 -16.41 -22.18
N VAL A 404 16.22 -17.07 -22.56
CA VAL A 404 17.08 -16.63 -23.66
C VAL A 404 17.12 -17.72 -24.73
N ARG A 405 16.91 -17.33 -25.99
CA ARG A 405 16.88 -18.22 -27.15
C ARG A 405 17.87 -17.73 -28.21
N ASN A 406 18.40 -18.65 -29.01
CA ASN A 406 19.15 -18.27 -30.22
C ASN A 406 18.20 -17.88 -31.37
N ALA A 407 18.75 -17.38 -32.47
CA ALA A 407 18.02 -17.06 -33.70
C ALA A 407 17.28 -18.26 -34.37
N ARG A 408 17.45 -19.50 -33.87
CA ARG A 408 16.71 -20.69 -34.29
C ARG A 408 15.67 -21.15 -33.26
N GLY A 409 15.38 -20.33 -32.24
CA GLY A 409 14.41 -20.62 -31.18
C GLY A 409 14.87 -21.59 -30.08
N LYS A 410 16.06 -22.23 -30.19
CA LYS A 410 16.58 -23.12 -29.13
C LYS A 410 16.81 -22.30 -27.86
N LEU A 411 16.18 -22.74 -26.76
CA LEU A 411 16.42 -22.23 -25.41
C LEU A 411 17.88 -22.46 -25.02
N LEU A 412 18.56 -21.40 -24.59
CA LEU A 412 19.95 -21.38 -24.15
C LEU A 412 20.06 -21.20 -22.62
N HIS A 413 19.11 -20.48 -22.04
CA HIS A 413 19.08 -20.12 -20.63
C HIS A 413 17.65 -19.85 -20.16
N ALA A 414 17.36 -20.15 -18.90
CA ALA A 414 16.18 -19.71 -18.19
C ALA A 414 16.59 -19.34 -16.75
N SER A 415 16.12 -18.20 -16.23
CA SER A 415 16.27 -17.87 -14.81
C SER A 415 15.41 -18.80 -13.94
N ALA A 416 15.62 -18.77 -12.62
CA ALA A 416 14.56 -19.19 -11.70
C ALA A 416 13.34 -18.27 -11.89
N PRO A 417 12.11 -18.75 -11.61
CA PRO A 417 10.98 -17.87 -11.37
C PRO A 417 11.24 -17.06 -10.09
N GLU A 418 11.17 -15.74 -10.19
CA GLU A 418 11.39 -14.79 -9.10
C GLU A 418 10.20 -13.83 -9.05
N ARG A 419 9.82 -13.30 -7.89
CA ARG A 419 8.79 -12.24 -7.84
C ARG A 419 9.38 -10.90 -8.28
N THR A 420 8.57 -10.10 -8.97
CA THR A 420 8.86 -8.69 -9.21
C THR A 420 8.93 -7.94 -7.87
N PHE A 421 9.52 -6.74 -7.87
CA PHE A 421 9.73 -5.96 -6.66
C PHE A 421 9.28 -4.51 -6.84
N ILE A 422 8.84 -3.90 -5.75
CA ILE A 422 8.38 -2.51 -5.73
C ILE A 422 9.54 -1.59 -6.15
N ARG A 423 9.21 -0.69 -7.09
CA ARG A 423 9.95 0.52 -7.46
C ARG A 423 11.45 0.31 -7.76
N ASP A 424 11.76 0.12 -9.03
CA ASP A 424 13.10 0.36 -9.57
C ASP A 424 13.20 1.85 -9.99
N GLU A 425 13.96 2.65 -9.24
CA GLU A 425 14.18 4.08 -9.51
C GLU A 425 14.76 4.37 -10.93
N LEU A 426 15.41 3.39 -11.56
CA LEU A 426 15.94 3.51 -12.92
C LEU A 426 14.91 3.22 -14.02
N LEU A 427 13.64 2.94 -13.68
CA LEU A 427 12.53 2.87 -14.63
C LEU A 427 11.85 4.25 -14.83
N GLY A 428 12.14 5.23 -13.96
CA GLY A 428 11.51 6.56 -13.98
C GLY A 428 10.13 6.61 -13.28
N GLU A 429 9.46 7.76 -13.35
CA GLU A 429 8.02 7.85 -13.02
C GLU A 429 7.21 6.88 -13.92
N PRO A 430 6.08 6.30 -13.46
CA PRO A 430 5.19 5.42 -14.23
C PRO A 430 4.49 6.01 -15.47
N ALA A 431 5.10 6.96 -16.19
CA ALA A 431 4.58 7.52 -17.44
C ALA A 431 4.30 6.44 -18.51
N TYR A 432 5.01 5.31 -18.45
CA TYR A 432 4.97 4.22 -19.43
C TYR A 432 3.69 3.36 -19.42
N ILE A 433 2.84 3.43 -18.38
CA ILE A 433 1.54 2.72 -18.35
C ILE A 433 0.35 3.69 -18.57
N GLY A 434 0.60 5.00 -18.64
CA GLY A 434 -0.43 6.02 -18.85
C GLY A 434 -1.38 6.23 -17.67
N ARG A 435 -1.09 5.63 -16.50
CA ARG A 435 -1.82 5.78 -15.23
C ARG A 435 -0.87 5.62 -14.04
N ARG A 436 -1.10 6.37 -12.95
CA ARG A 436 -0.41 6.16 -11.67
C ARG A 436 -1.17 5.12 -10.85
N ALA A 437 -0.64 3.90 -10.73
CA ALA A 437 -1.24 2.84 -9.93
C ALA A 437 -0.34 2.41 -8.76
N PRO A 438 -0.92 2.01 -7.61
CA PRO A 438 -0.17 1.34 -6.54
C PRO A 438 0.56 0.10 -7.07
N GLY A 439 1.82 -0.08 -6.66
CA GLY A 439 2.61 -1.27 -6.99
C GLY A 439 3.02 -1.42 -8.45
N LEU A 440 3.66 -0.43 -9.07
CA LEU A 440 4.47 -0.75 -10.27
C LEU A 440 5.69 -1.59 -9.87
N HIS A 441 5.63 -2.88 -10.15
CA HIS A 441 6.70 -3.81 -9.80
C HIS A 441 7.71 -4.01 -10.94
N GLY A 442 8.94 -3.59 -10.68
CA GLY A 442 10.08 -3.79 -11.56
C GLY A 442 10.69 -5.19 -11.43
N TYR A 443 11.49 -5.55 -12.42
CA TYR A 443 12.33 -6.74 -12.39
C TYR A 443 13.66 -6.47 -13.08
N ARG A 444 14.74 -6.94 -12.46
CA ARG A 444 16.10 -6.86 -12.99
C ARG A 444 16.71 -8.24 -13.01
N TYR A 445 17.32 -8.61 -14.13
CA TYR A 445 18.01 -9.88 -14.25
C TYR A 445 19.31 -9.73 -15.04
N ARG A 446 20.41 -10.25 -14.49
CA ARG A 446 21.72 -10.23 -15.14
C ARG A 446 21.97 -11.54 -15.87
N LEU A 447 22.08 -11.49 -17.20
CA LEU A 447 22.38 -12.66 -18.01
C LEU A 447 23.77 -13.25 -17.65
N PRO A 448 23.94 -14.59 -17.61
CA PRO A 448 25.20 -15.20 -17.23
C PRO A 448 26.37 -14.79 -18.13
N LYS A 449 27.49 -14.34 -17.54
CA LYS A 449 28.72 -13.96 -18.27
C LYS A 449 29.18 -15.04 -19.28
N PRO A 450 29.14 -16.37 -18.98
CA PRO A 450 29.51 -17.41 -19.96
C PRO A 450 28.58 -17.48 -21.18
N LEU A 451 27.29 -17.18 -21.03
CA LEU A 451 26.32 -17.13 -22.13
C LEU A 451 26.66 -15.97 -23.08
N LEU A 452 26.91 -14.78 -22.53
CA LEU A 452 27.28 -13.59 -23.31
C LEU A 452 28.60 -13.80 -24.06
N ALA A 453 29.61 -14.40 -23.40
CA ALA A 453 30.90 -14.70 -24.01
C ALA A 453 30.77 -15.70 -25.18
N ARG A 454 30.03 -16.81 -24.98
CA ARG A 454 29.84 -17.86 -26.00
C ARG A 454 29.07 -17.39 -27.24
N TYR A 455 28.20 -16.40 -27.09
CA TYR A 455 27.35 -15.87 -28.16
C TYR A 455 27.71 -14.44 -28.58
N ARG A 456 28.89 -13.93 -28.20
CA ARG A 456 29.35 -12.56 -28.53
C ARG A 456 29.21 -12.25 -30.02
N GLY A 457 28.65 -11.08 -30.34
CA GLY A 457 28.38 -10.63 -31.70
C GLY A 457 27.20 -11.32 -32.40
N ARG A 458 26.45 -12.20 -31.71
CA ARG A 458 25.26 -12.87 -32.26
C ARG A 458 23.98 -12.30 -31.67
N THR A 459 22.93 -12.29 -32.47
CA THR A 459 21.58 -11.94 -32.02
C THR A 459 21.00 -13.06 -31.15
N LEU A 460 20.52 -12.68 -29.97
CA LEU A 460 19.76 -13.51 -29.04
C LEU A 460 18.37 -12.93 -28.85
N GLY A 461 17.36 -13.79 -28.72
CA GLY A 461 16.04 -13.41 -28.23
C GLY A 461 16.00 -13.52 -26.71
N VAL A 462 15.50 -12.50 -26.04
CA VAL A 462 15.24 -12.47 -24.59
C VAL A 462 13.74 -12.33 -24.41
N GLU A 463 13.17 -13.25 -23.65
CA GLU A 463 11.74 -13.41 -23.41
C GLU A 463 11.50 -13.22 -21.90
N LEU A 464 10.68 -12.23 -21.53
CA LEU A 464 10.11 -12.12 -20.19
C LEU A 464 8.83 -12.96 -20.20
N VAL A 465 8.75 -13.91 -19.28
CA VAL A 465 7.56 -14.72 -19.03
C VAL A 465 6.97 -14.29 -17.70
N VAL A 466 5.67 -14.00 -17.69
CA VAL A 466 4.89 -13.65 -16.51
C VAL A 466 3.95 -14.82 -16.21
N PHE A 467 3.93 -15.26 -14.96
CA PHE A 467 3.08 -16.35 -14.50
C PHE A 467 1.82 -15.82 -13.81
N ALA A 468 0.71 -16.57 -13.92
CA ALA A 468 -0.51 -16.32 -13.16
C ALA A 468 -0.27 -16.41 -11.66
N ASP A 469 -1.04 -15.70 -10.84
CA ASP A 469 -0.90 -15.69 -9.37
C ASP A 469 -1.70 -16.82 -8.69
N GLY A 470 -1.41 -18.06 -9.11
CA GLY A 470 -1.92 -19.29 -8.51
C GLY A 470 -0.86 -20.38 -8.42
N ALA A 471 -1.08 -21.43 -7.61
CA ALA A 471 -0.05 -22.44 -7.28
C ALA A 471 0.63 -23.09 -8.52
N ALA A 472 -0.10 -23.27 -9.63
CA ALA A 472 0.37 -23.96 -10.83
C ALA A 472 1.44 -23.23 -11.67
N MET A 473 1.70 -21.93 -11.44
CA MET A 473 2.60 -21.10 -12.26
C MET A 473 2.34 -21.23 -13.78
N GLU A 474 1.09 -21.09 -14.20
CA GLU A 474 0.74 -21.09 -15.62
C GLU A 474 1.28 -19.83 -16.30
N VAL A 475 1.70 -19.94 -17.57
CA VAL A 475 2.19 -18.78 -18.33
C VAL A 475 1.00 -17.92 -18.75
N ALA A 476 0.88 -16.75 -18.11
CA ALA A 476 -0.23 -15.82 -18.36
C ALA A 476 0.11 -14.75 -19.40
N HIS A 477 1.38 -14.35 -19.49
CA HIS A 477 1.86 -13.41 -20.50
C HIS A 477 3.32 -13.68 -20.88
N SER A 478 3.71 -13.36 -22.11
CA SER A 478 5.11 -13.37 -22.53
C SER A 478 5.41 -12.29 -23.56
N VAL A 479 6.59 -11.65 -23.42
CA VAL A 479 7.05 -10.56 -24.29
C VAL A 479 8.51 -10.75 -24.65
N GLY A 480 8.84 -10.58 -25.93
CA GLY A 480 10.17 -10.81 -26.47
C GLY A 480 10.83 -9.53 -26.99
N ARG A 481 12.13 -9.37 -26.71
CA ARG A 481 13.03 -8.42 -27.38
C ARG A 481 14.24 -9.18 -27.93
N THR A 482 14.93 -8.62 -28.92
CA THR A 482 16.20 -9.18 -29.40
C THR A 482 17.35 -8.24 -29.07
N PHE A 483 18.54 -8.77 -28.85
CA PHE A 483 19.77 -7.98 -28.65
C PHE A 483 20.99 -8.70 -29.22
N VAL A 484 22.06 -7.96 -29.48
CA VAL A 484 23.35 -8.53 -29.91
C VAL A 484 24.27 -8.62 -28.69
N ALA A 485 24.70 -9.85 -28.34
CA ALA A 485 25.48 -10.07 -27.13
C ALA A 485 26.85 -9.38 -27.19
N GLY A 486 27.14 -8.51 -26.22
CA GLY A 486 28.42 -7.79 -26.12
C GLY A 486 28.64 -6.71 -27.18
N ALA A 487 27.57 -6.15 -27.77
CA ALA A 487 27.63 -4.93 -28.58
C ALA A 487 27.49 -3.68 -27.70
N GLU A 488 28.28 -2.63 -27.96
CA GLU A 488 28.41 -1.45 -27.08
C GLU A 488 27.16 -0.54 -27.01
N LYS A 489 26.18 -0.72 -27.91
CA LYS A 489 24.95 0.08 -27.93
C LYS A 489 23.85 -0.59 -27.12
N SER A 490 23.37 0.10 -26.08
CA SER A 490 22.16 -0.26 -25.35
C SER A 490 20.92 -0.14 -26.23
N ILE A 491 20.00 -1.10 -26.13
CA ILE A 491 18.67 -0.99 -26.73
C ILE A 491 17.75 -0.34 -25.70
N VAL A 492 17.16 0.80 -26.07
CA VAL A 492 16.16 1.55 -25.30
C VAL A 492 14.85 1.49 -26.08
N ALA A 493 13.71 1.34 -25.41
CA ALA A 493 12.40 1.46 -26.04
C ALA A 493 12.21 2.86 -26.66
N GLN A 494 11.45 2.92 -27.76
CA GLN A 494 10.84 4.16 -28.28
C GLN A 494 9.44 4.29 -27.70
#